data_AF-A0A3E0WJS1-F1
#
_entry.id   AF-A0A3E0WJS1-F1
#
_cell.length_a   1.000
_cell.length_b   1.000
_cell.length_c   1.000
_cell.angle_alpha   90.00
_cell.angle_beta   90.00
_cell.angle_gamma   90.00
#
_symmetry.space_group_name_H-M   'P 1'
#
loop_
_entity.id
_entity.type
_entity.pdbx_description
1 polymer ?
#
loop_
_entity_poly.entity_id
_entity_poly.type
_entity_poly.pdbx_seq_one_letter_code
_entity_poly.pdbx_strand_id
1 'polypeptide(L)'
;MREVEEYVDKLYKHANPNYPETKELKEETRIHLNESIKELMKDGYSENDSFRIAVERFGGIEQAEKLISLMHIRQKSFAMWLLRVGVLSLLSASILLIFLLYLGNVHDAEFAEIGYTIGEDSSSSTDLDVAKYLSKEPFVLKASLYNDESDHSNPDLTFQGGNQWVPSLFKSVFFYGTDRTFISLEIIDIRTIGIFLFAIGFTIYYVLFTIWGLIQLYHRGELKLVWIIGLVVLNVVGYIIFSLKDKKNFTERF
;
A
#
# COMPACT_ATOMS: atom_id res chain seq x y z
N MET A 1 14.91 3.88 47.92
CA MET A 1 15.10 4.39 46.55
C MET A 1 14.10 5.50 46.16
N ARG A 2 14.02 6.58 46.95
CA ARG A 2 13.20 7.77 46.58
C ARG A 2 13.89 8.64 45.53
N GLU A 3 15.23 8.61 45.52
CA GLU A 3 16.09 9.41 44.63
C GLU A 3 16.00 8.97 43.17
N VAL A 4 15.82 7.66 42.92
CA VAL A 4 15.56 7.11 41.59
C VAL A 4 14.28 7.67 41.01
N GLU A 5 13.20 7.68 41.80
CA GLU A 5 11.91 8.20 41.35
C GLU A 5 12.01 9.69 40.99
N GLU A 6 12.68 10.47 41.84
CA GLU A 6 12.87 11.90 41.62
C GLU A 6 13.73 12.20 40.37
N TYR A 7 14.76 11.38 40.11
CA TYR A 7 15.57 11.49 38.91
C TYR A 7 14.78 11.15 37.65
N VAL A 8 14.06 10.03 37.67
CA VAL A 8 13.22 9.59 36.54
C VAL A 8 12.13 10.61 36.27
N ASP A 9 11.46 11.14 37.30
CA ASP A 9 10.47 12.21 37.12
C ASP A 9 11.05 13.47 36.48
N LYS A 10 12.25 13.89 36.90
CA LYS A 10 12.95 15.03 36.29
C LYS A 10 13.31 14.77 34.83
N LEU A 11 13.79 13.57 34.53
CA LEU A 11 14.20 13.16 33.19
C LEU A 11 13.04 13.17 32.18
N TYR A 12 11.84 12.78 32.63
CA TYR A 12 10.64 12.73 31.79
C TYR A 12 9.74 13.96 31.93
N LYS A 13 10.15 15.03 32.62
CA LYS A 13 9.29 16.19 32.94
C LYS A 13 8.68 16.88 31.71
N HIS A 14 9.39 16.84 30.58
CA HIS A 14 8.94 17.43 29.31
C HIS A 14 8.36 16.39 28.34
N ALA A 15 8.41 15.11 28.69
CA ALA A 15 7.74 14.06 27.94
C ALA A 15 6.25 14.07 28.29
N ASN A 16 5.39 13.73 27.33
CA ASN A 16 3.95 13.72 27.58
C ASN A 16 3.58 12.45 28.38
N PRO A 17 3.12 12.58 29.64
CA PRO A 17 2.89 11.44 30.52
C PRO A 17 1.73 10.54 30.08
N ASN A 18 0.91 11.00 29.13
CA ASN A 18 -0.23 10.23 28.64
C ASN A 18 0.14 9.23 27.54
N TYR A 19 1.30 9.39 26.89
CA TYR A 19 1.73 8.47 25.84
C TYR A 19 2.23 7.14 26.42
N PRO A 20 1.77 5.99 25.91
CA PRO A 20 2.23 4.69 26.40
C PRO A 20 3.74 4.50 26.31
N GLU A 21 4.40 4.99 25.26
CA GLU A 21 5.85 4.90 25.10
C GLU A 21 6.57 5.67 26.20
N THR A 22 6.03 6.82 26.62
CA THR A 22 6.61 7.60 27.71
C THR A 22 6.48 6.86 29.03
N LYS A 23 5.37 6.16 29.26
CA LYS A 23 5.18 5.35 30.47
C LYS A 23 6.09 4.13 30.49
N GLU A 24 6.15 3.41 29.37
CA GLU A 24 6.98 2.21 29.20
C GLU A 24 8.47 2.55 29.37
N LEU A 25 8.96 3.58 28.67
CA LEU A 25 10.35 3.99 28.77
C LEU A 25 10.70 4.53 30.16
N LYS A 26 9.77 5.25 30.81
CA LYS A 26 9.93 5.70 32.20
C LYS A 26 10.08 4.52 33.16
N GLU A 27 9.25 3.49 32.99
CA GLU A 27 9.33 2.26 33.79
C GLU A 27 10.63 1.50 33.52
N GLU A 28 10.99 1.32 32.26
CA GLU A 28 12.23 0.65 31.85
C GLU A 28 13.46 1.39 32.43
N THR A 29 13.49 2.72 32.35
CA THR A 29 14.55 3.53 32.94
C THR A 29 14.63 3.31 34.45
N ARG A 30 13.47 3.28 35.14
CA ARG A 30 13.42 3.02 36.59
C ARG A 30 13.98 1.63 36.93
N ILE A 31 13.60 0.60 36.16
CA ILE A 31 14.06 -0.78 36.37
C ILE A 31 15.58 -0.86 36.21
N HIS A 32 16.12 -0.41 35.08
CA HIS A 32 17.57 -0.48 34.79
C HIS A 32 18.41 0.34 35.77
N LEU A 33 17.92 1.50 36.21
CA LEU A 33 18.62 2.31 37.21
C LEU A 33 18.65 1.61 38.57
N ASN A 34 17.53 1.03 38.99
CA ASN A 34 17.44 0.24 40.23
C ASN A 34 18.33 -1.01 40.18
N GLU A 35 18.39 -1.70 39.05
CA GLU A 35 19.26 -2.86 38.84
C GLU A 35 20.74 -2.47 38.92
N SER A 36 21.14 -1.41 38.22
CA SER A 36 22.51 -0.87 38.26
C SER A 36 22.94 -0.47 39.68
N ILE A 37 22.04 0.15 40.45
CA ILE A 37 22.30 0.52 41.84
C ILE A 37 22.52 -0.73 42.70
N LYS A 38 21.65 -1.74 42.55
CA LYS A 38 21.79 -3.00 43.31
C LYS A 38 23.08 -3.73 43.00
N GLU A 39 23.52 -3.74 41.74
CA GLU A 39 24.79 -4.33 41.34
C GLU A 39 25.97 -3.60 41.99
N LEU A 40 25.98 -2.26 41.94
CA LEU A 40 27.04 -1.46 42.56
C LEU A 40 27.06 -1.62 44.09
N MET A 41 25.90 -1.71 44.74
CA MET A 41 25.83 -2.00 46.17
C MET A 41 26.41 -3.38 46.50
N LYS A 42 26.21 -4.37 45.61
CA LYS A 42 26.80 -5.71 45.75
C LYS A 42 28.32 -5.69 45.57
N ASP A 43 28.84 -4.79 44.74
CA ASP A 43 30.27 -4.55 44.52
C ASP A 43 30.92 -3.75 45.67
N GLY A 44 30.16 -3.38 46.71
CA GLY A 44 30.66 -2.75 47.92
C GLY A 44 30.55 -1.22 47.95
N TYR A 45 29.89 -0.61 46.97
CA TYR A 45 29.64 0.83 46.97
C TYR A 45 28.50 1.22 47.92
N SER A 46 28.53 2.45 48.45
CA SER A 46 27.43 3.01 49.23
C SER A 46 26.18 3.24 48.34
N GLU A 47 24.98 3.32 48.91
CA GLU A 47 23.74 3.58 48.12
C GLU A 47 23.84 4.89 47.33
N ASN A 48 24.35 5.97 47.96
CA ASN A 48 24.54 7.27 47.31
C ASN A 48 25.60 7.25 46.20
N ASP A 49 26.72 6.56 46.41
CA ASP A 49 27.74 6.41 45.37
C ASP A 49 27.24 5.55 44.21
N SER A 50 26.51 4.49 44.53
CA SER A 50 25.89 3.60 43.54
C SER A 50 24.89 4.36 42.67
N PHE A 51 24.05 5.20 43.27
CA PHE A 51 23.11 6.07 42.55
C PHE A 51 23.84 7.06 41.63
N ARG A 52 24.85 7.76 42.15
CA ARG A 52 25.66 8.71 41.38
C ARG A 52 26.32 8.06 40.17
N ILE A 53 26.98 6.92 40.37
CA ILE A 53 27.67 6.17 39.32
C ILE A 53 26.65 5.63 38.29
N ALA A 54 25.49 5.13 38.73
CA ALA A 54 24.45 4.64 37.82
C ALA A 54 23.87 5.75 36.93
N VAL A 55 23.59 6.94 37.49
CA VAL A 55 23.12 8.11 36.74
C VAL A 55 24.16 8.59 35.73
N GLU A 56 25.43 8.57 36.10
CA GLU A 56 26.54 8.96 35.22
C GLU A 56 26.69 7.98 34.04
N ARG A 57 26.56 6.67 34.29
CA ARG A 57 26.53 5.62 33.25
C ARG A 57 25.35 5.79 32.28
N PHE A 58 24.22 6.32 32.76
CA PHE A 58 23.05 6.63 31.94
C PHE A 58 23.21 7.89 31.07
N GLY A 59 24.34 8.61 31.15
CA GLY A 59 24.64 9.80 30.35
C GLY A 59 24.19 11.12 30.97
N GLY A 60 23.68 11.10 32.22
CA GLY A 60 23.19 12.31 32.91
C GLY A 60 21.86 12.84 32.37
N ILE A 61 21.28 13.84 33.07
CA ILE A 61 19.91 14.32 32.80
C ILE A 61 19.79 14.95 31.40
N GLU A 62 20.70 15.84 31.02
CA GLU A 62 20.57 16.60 29.76
C GLU A 62 20.63 15.72 28.51
N GLN A 63 21.54 14.73 28.49
CA GLN A 63 21.71 13.86 27.32
C GLN A 63 20.55 12.86 27.21
N ALA A 64 20.11 12.30 28.33
CA ALA A 64 18.99 11.38 28.35
C ALA A 64 17.67 12.09 27.98
N GLU A 65 17.44 13.32 28.45
CA GLU A 65 16.25 14.13 28.09
C GLU A 65 16.21 14.42 26.58
N LYS A 66 17.37 14.74 26.00
CA LYS A 66 17.52 14.95 24.55
C LYS A 66 17.26 13.67 23.76
N LEU A 67 17.71 12.51 24.23
CA LEU A 67 17.51 11.23 23.54
C LEU A 67 16.03 10.82 23.53
N ILE A 68 15.34 10.99 24.66
CA ILE A 68 13.90 10.68 24.82
C ILE A 68 13.06 11.56 23.88
N SER A 69 13.32 12.87 23.87
CA SER A 69 12.59 13.80 23.00
C SER A 69 12.84 13.53 21.51
N LEU A 70 14.07 13.18 21.12
CA LEU A 70 14.40 12.79 19.74
C LEU A 70 13.67 11.51 19.31
N MET A 71 13.54 10.52 20.18
CA MET A 71 12.86 9.26 19.87
C MET A 71 11.37 9.48 19.59
N HIS A 72 10.70 10.27 20.43
CA HIS A 72 9.27 10.54 20.29
C HIS A 72 8.94 11.34 19.01
N ILE A 73 9.79 12.34 18.68
CA ILE A 73 9.67 13.11 17.44
C ILE A 73 9.85 12.21 16.21
N ARG A 74 10.81 11.28 16.26
CA ARG A 74 11.10 10.36 15.16
C ARG A 74 9.94 9.39 14.88
N GLN A 75 9.32 8.84 15.92
CA GLN A 75 8.17 7.93 15.77
C GLN A 75 6.94 8.63 15.16
N LYS A 76 6.61 9.86 15.61
CA LYS A 76 5.51 10.64 15.04
C LYS A 76 5.75 11.02 13.58
N SER A 77 7.00 11.42 13.26
CA SER A 77 7.41 11.74 11.89
C SER A 77 7.31 10.51 10.99
N PHE A 78 7.78 9.36 11.47
CA PHE A 78 7.69 8.08 10.77
C PHE A 78 6.24 7.69 10.45
N ALA A 79 5.33 7.76 11.43
CA ALA A 79 3.92 7.47 11.21
C ALA A 79 3.30 8.39 10.15
N MET A 80 3.54 9.70 10.23
CA MET A 80 3.02 10.65 9.24
C MET A 80 3.60 10.41 7.83
N TRP A 81 4.88 10.02 7.75
CA TRP A 81 5.50 9.65 6.48
C TRP A 81 4.86 8.41 5.89
N LEU A 82 4.59 7.38 6.70
CA LEU A 82 3.91 6.15 6.28
C LEU A 82 2.55 6.43 5.64
N LEU A 83 1.75 7.29 6.28
CA LEU A 83 0.44 7.71 5.77
C LEU A 83 0.58 8.44 4.42
N ARG A 84 1.53 9.37 4.30
CA ARG A 84 1.76 10.12 3.05
C ARG A 84 2.15 9.20 1.91
N VAL A 85 3.05 8.25 2.15
CA VAL A 85 3.49 7.28 1.14
C VAL A 85 2.32 6.40 0.70
N GLY A 86 1.52 5.89 1.64
CA GLY A 86 0.34 5.08 1.29
C GLY A 86 -0.70 5.86 0.48
N VAL A 87 -1.01 7.10 0.88
CA VAL A 87 -1.97 7.93 0.13
C VAL A 87 -1.43 8.25 -1.27
N LEU A 88 -0.13 8.56 -1.38
CA LEU A 88 0.50 8.84 -2.67
C LEU A 88 0.50 7.62 -3.59
N SER A 89 0.73 6.41 -3.06
CA SER A 89 0.66 5.18 -3.86
C SER A 89 -0.75 4.93 -4.39
N LEU A 90 -1.79 5.15 -3.57
CA LEU A 90 -3.18 5.02 -4.00
C LEU A 90 -3.54 6.04 -5.08
N LEU A 91 -3.15 7.31 -4.90
CA LEU A 91 -3.43 8.37 -5.88
C LEU A 91 -2.73 8.10 -7.21
N SER A 92 -1.45 7.73 -7.17
CA SER A 92 -0.68 7.36 -8.36
C SER A 92 -1.33 6.17 -9.10
N ALA A 93 -1.71 5.13 -8.36
CA ALA A 93 -2.37 3.95 -8.93
C ALA A 93 -3.76 4.29 -9.53
N SER A 94 -4.51 5.19 -8.89
CA SER A 94 -5.82 5.66 -9.39
C SER A 94 -5.68 6.45 -10.69
N ILE A 95 -4.71 7.36 -10.76
CA ILE A 95 -4.42 8.14 -11.98
C ILE A 95 -4.03 7.21 -13.12
N LEU A 96 -3.14 6.25 -12.83
CA LEU A 96 -2.69 5.28 -13.82
C LEU A 96 -3.84 4.37 -14.30
N LEU A 97 -4.73 3.94 -13.40
CA LEU A 97 -5.93 3.19 -13.77
C LEU A 97 -6.83 3.99 -14.73
N ILE A 98 -7.15 5.24 -14.39
CA ILE A 98 -7.99 6.10 -15.21
C ILE A 98 -7.37 6.27 -16.61
N PHE A 99 -6.05 6.50 -16.66
CA PHE A 99 -5.32 6.62 -17.91
C PHE A 99 -5.39 5.35 -18.76
N LEU A 100 -5.19 4.17 -18.17
CA LEU A 100 -5.25 2.89 -18.89
C LEU A 100 -6.67 2.51 -19.32
N LEU A 101 -7.70 2.87 -18.53
CA LEU A 101 -9.10 2.71 -18.93
C LEU A 101 -9.41 3.60 -20.14
N TYR A 102 -8.95 4.84 -20.13
CA TYR A 102 -9.09 5.74 -21.27
C TYR A 102 -8.39 5.18 -22.52
N LEU A 103 -7.15 4.72 -22.39
CA LEU A 103 -6.39 4.14 -23.49
C LEU A 103 -7.07 2.90 -24.07
N GLY A 104 -7.58 2.02 -23.20
CA GLY A 104 -8.32 0.83 -23.63
C GLY A 104 -9.58 1.17 -24.43
N ASN A 105 -10.33 2.20 -24.02
CA ASN A 105 -11.52 2.64 -24.76
C ASN A 105 -11.19 3.23 -26.13
N VAL A 106 -10.05 3.92 -26.27
CA VAL A 106 -9.60 4.44 -27.57
C VAL A 106 -9.26 3.28 -28.51
N HIS A 107 -8.52 2.28 -28.01
CA HIS A 107 -8.14 1.12 -28.82
C HIS A 107 -9.32 0.21 -29.17
N ASP A 108 -10.35 0.10 -28.33
CA ASP A 108 -11.57 -0.66 -28.68
C ASP A 108 -12.20 -0.17 -30.00
N ALA A 109 -12.16 1.14 -30.27
CA ALA A 109 -12.65 1.71 -31.53
C ALA A 109 -11.75 1.34 -32.71
N GLU A 110 -10.44 1.40 -32.54
CA GLU A 110 -9.45 0.99 -33.56
C GLU A 110 -9.56 -0.51 -33.87
N PHE A 111 -9.73 -1.36 -32.85
CA PHE A 111 -9.92 -2.80 -33.05
C PHE A 111 -11.20 -3.12 -33.80
N ALA A 112 -12.29 -2.39 -33.53
CA ALA A 112 -13.53 -2.52 -34.27
C ALA A 112 -13.34 -2.11 -35.74
N GLU A 113 -12.68 -1.00 -36.02
CA GLU A 113 -12.39 -0.54 -37.39
C GLU A 113 -11.56 -1.59 -38.16
N ILE A 114 -10.51 -2.13 -37.53
CA ILE A 114 -9.68 -3.19 -38.12
C ILE A 114 -10.51 -4.45 -38.39
N GLY A 115 -11.32 -4.87 -37.41
CA GLY A 115 -12.20 -6.02 -37.55
C GLY A 115 -13.19 -5.90 -38.70
N TYR A 116 -13.87 -4.75 -38.83
CA TYR A 116 -14.81 -4.52 -39.94
C TYR A 116 -14.11 -4.39 -41.29
N THR A 117 -13.00 -3.64 -41.36
CA THR A 117 -12.27 -3.44 -42.62
C THR A 117 -11.76 -4.76 -43.18
N ILE A 118 -11.12 -5.59 -42.33
CA ILE A 118 -10.66 -6.91 -42.78
C ILE A 118 -11.85 -7.82 -43.13
N GLY A 119 -12.95 -7.74 -42.39
CA GLY A 119 -14.17 -8.53 -42.66
C GLY A 119 -14.81 -8.20 -44.02
N GLU A 120 -14.80 -6.92 -44.41
CA GLU A 120 -15.36 -6.42 -45.67
C GLU A 120 -14.43 -6.69 -46.86
N ASP A 121 -13.13 -6.40 -46.73
CA ASP A 121 -12.11 -6.58 -47.78
C ASP A 121 -11.72 -8.06 -47.99
N SER A 122 -11.97 -8.93 -47.01
CA SER A 122 -11.73 -10.39 -47.07
C SER A 122 -12.40 -11.08 -48.26
N SER A 123 -13.40 -10.46 -48.88
CA SER A 123 -14.01 -10.94 -50.12
C SER A 123 -13.08 -10.81 -51.35
N SER A 124 -11.93 -10.13 -51.22
CA SER A 124 -11.01 -9.85 -52.34
C SER A 124 -9.50 -9.76 -52.00
N SER A 125 -9.10 -9.69 -50.72
CA SER A 125 -7.73 -9.38 -50.30
C SER A 125 -6.83 -10.60 -50.02
N THR A 126 -5.53 -10.49 -50.32
CA THR A 126 -4.49 -11.54 -50.13
C THR A 126 -3.89 -11.44 -48.71
N ASP A 127 -3.33 -12.54 -48.16
CA ASP A 127 -2.66 -12.60 -46.83
C ASP A 127 -1.71 -11.43 -46.50
N LEU A 128 -1.07 -10.86 -47.53
CA LEU A 128 -0.11 -9.75 -47.44
C LEU A 128 -0.76 -8.41 -47.02
N ASP A 129 -2.02 -8.18 -47.35
CA ASP A 129 -2.72 -6.93 -47.00
C ASP A 129 -3.17 -6.95 -45.54
N VAL A 130 -3.72 -8.07 -45.08
CA VAL A 130 -4.15 -8.29 -43.69
C VAL A 130 -2.98 -8.15 -42.71
N ALA A 131 -1.83 -8.73 -43.03
CA ALA A 131 -0.61 -8.59 -42.22
C ALA A 131 -0.13 -7.13 -42.11
N LYS A 132 -0.31 -6.32 -43.16
CA LYS A 132 0.06 -4.89 -43.17
C LYS A 132 -0.84 -4.07 -42.25
N TYR A 133 -2.14 -4.34 -42.20
CA TYR A 133 -3.06 -3.67 -41.28
C TYR A 133 -2.77 -4.05 -39.83
N LEU A 134 -2.58 -5.35 -39.56
CA LEU A 134 -2.31 -5.84 -38.21
C LEU A 134 -0.93 -5.42 -37.68
N SER A 135 0.06 -5.22 -38.55
CA SER A 135 1.38 -4.73 -38.14
C SER A 135 1.39 -3.30 -37.59
N LYS A 136 0.31 -2.53 -37.81
CA LYS A 136 0.18 -1.16 -37.27
C LYS A 136 -0.27 -1.14 -35.82
N GLU A 137 -0.95 -2.19 -35.34
CA GLU A 137 -1.46 -2.24 -33.97
C GLU A 137 -0.58 -3.11 -33.06
N PRO A 138 0.14 -2.49 -32.10
CA PRO A 138 1.07 -3.24 -31.24
C PRO A 138 0.36 -4.13 -30.21
N PHE A 139 -0.96 -3.95 -30.02
CA PHE A 139 -1.74 -4.68 -29.02
C PHE A 139 -2.43 -5.93 -29.57
N VAL A 140 -2.41 -6.15 -30.90
CA VAL A 140 -3.01 -7.34 -31.51
C VAL A 140 -1.99 -8.48 -31.54
N LEU A 141 -2.28 -9.55 -30.80
CA LEU A 141 -1.43 -10.73 -30.68
C LEU A 141 -1.74 -11.78 -31.76
N LYS A 142 -3.01 -11.94 -32.11
CA LYS A 142 -3.45 -12.92 -33.10
C LYS A 142 -4.73 -12.44 -33.76
N ALA A 143 -4.84 -12.65 -35.07
CA ALA A 143 -6.09 -12.51 -35.81
C ALA A 143 -6.43 -13.84 -36.48
N SER A 144 -7.70 -14.23 -36.45
CA SER A 144 -8.18 -15.45 -37.09
C SER A 144 -9.45 -15.15 -37.85
N LEU A 145 -9.43 -15.38 -39.16
CA LEU A 145 -10.53 -15.16 -40.08
C LEU A 145 -11.29 -16.47 -40.32
N TYR A 146 -12.61 -16.40 -40.30
CA TYR A 146 -13.52 -17.51 -40.52
C TYR A 146 -14.56 -17.08 -41.56
N ASN A 147 -14.77 -17.90 -42.57
CA ASN A 147 -15.83 -17.72 -43.56
C ASN A 147 -17.02 -18.64 -43.22
N ASP A 148 -18.25 -18.22 -43.49
CA ASP A 148 -19.47 -18.96 -43.11
C ASP A 148 -19.60 -20.32 -43.84
N GLU A 149 -18.84 -20.53 -44.92
CA GLU A 149 -18.79 -21.79 -45.66
C GLU A 149 -17.86 -22.84 -45.05
N SER A 150 -16.96 -22.45 -44.14
CA SER A 150 -16.00 -23.35 -43.47
C SER A 150 -16.49 -23.74 -42.07
N ASP A 151 -16.12 -24.94 -41.63
CA ASP A 151 -16.41 -25.44 -40.28
C ASP A 151 -15.92 -24.40 -39.25
N HIS A 152 -16.84 -23.82 -38.47
CA HIS A 152 -16.55 -22.76 -37.48
C HIS A 152 -15.49 -23.13 -36.42
N SER A 153 -15.03 -24.39 -36.42
CA SER A 153 -13.94 -24.86 -35.58
C SER A 153 -12.53 -24.59 -36.15
N ASN A 154 -12.38 -24.29 -37.45
CA ASN A 154 -11.08 -24.09 -38.09
C ASN A 154 -11.01 -22.75 -38.86
N PRO A 155 -10.10 -21.82 -38.49
CA PRO A 155 -9.94 -20.57 -39.21
C PRO A 155 -9.31 -20.79 -40.59
N ASP A 156 -9.84 -20.10 -41.60
CA ASP A 156 -9.31 -20.12 -42.97
C ASP A 156 -7.95 -19.41 -43.05
N LEU A 157 -7.76 -18.36 -42.24
CA LEU A 157 -6.50 -17.65 -42.12
C LEU A 157 -6.19 -17.32 -40.66
N THR A 158 -4.94 -17.55 -40.24
CA THR A 158 -4.45 -17.12 -38.93
C THR A 158 -3.19 -16.27 -39.08
N PHE A 159 -3.23 -15.06 -38.54
CA PHE A 159 -2.08 -14.20 -38.37
C PHE A 159 -1.66 -14.19 -36.90
N GLN A 160 -0.36 -14.30 -36.62
CA GLN A 160 0.21 -14.07 -35.28
C GLN A 160 1.07 -12.80 -35.30
N GLY A 161 0.65 -11.82 -34.52
CA GLY A 161 1.34 -10.56 -34.32
C GLY A 161 2.44 -10.70 -33.27
N GLY A 162 3.69 -10.88 -33.74
CA GLY A 162 4.90 -10.89 -32.91
C GLY A 162 5.00 -12.06 -31.91
N ASN A 163 6.23 -12.39 -31.49
CA ASN A 163 6.49 -13.48 -30.54
C ASN A 163 6.43 -13.02 -29.06
N GLN A 164 5.55 -12.09 -28.72
CA GLN A 164 5.50 -11.56 -27.36
C GLN A 164 4.73 -12.50 -26.43
N TRP A 165 5.41 -12.97 -25.38
CA TRP A 165 4.77 -13.74 -24.33
C TRP A 165 3.94 -12.80 -23.44
N VAL A 166 2.63 -13.02 -23.42
CA VAL A 166 1.67 -12.30 -22.57
C VAL A 166 0.88 -13.32 -21.75
N PRO A 167 0.79 -13.17 -20.42
CA PRO A 167 -0.07 -14.01 -19.58
C PRO A 167 -1.53 -14.01 -20.05
N SER A 168 -2.21 -15.14 -19.98
CA SER A 168 -3.62 -15.28 -20.40
C SER A 168 -4.58 -14.32 -19.68
N LEU A 169 -4.26 -13.94 -18.44
CA LEU A 169 -5.03 -12.96 -17.67
C LEU A 169 -5.08 -11.57 -18.32
N PHE A 170 -4.11 -11.21 -19.16
CA PHE A 170 -4.06 -9.92 -19.86
C PHE A 170 -4.50 -10.02 -21.31
N LYS A 171 -5.10 -11.15 -21.71
CA LYS A 171 -5.59 -11.37 -23.06
C LYS A 171 -7.10 -11.26 -23.09
N SER A 172 -7.60 -10.58 -24.12
CA SER A 172 -9.02 -10.54 -24.43
C SER A 172 -9.22 -10.93 -25.88
N VAL A 173 -10.34 -11.60 -26.16
CA VAL A 173 -10.70 -12.02 -27.52
C VAL A 173 -11.97 -11.28 -27.92
N PHE A 174 -11.90 -10.59 -29.05
CA PHE A 174 -13.03 -9.88 -29.64
C PHE A 174 -13.41 -10.52 -30.97
N PHE A 175 -14.71 -10.53 -31.26
CA PHE A 175 -15.26 -11.03 -32.51
C PHE A 175 -15.91 -9.88 -33.27
N TYR A 176 -15.45 -9.67 -34.50
CA TYR A 176 -15.98 -8.65 -35.41
C TYR A 176 -16.29 -9.31 -36.74
N GLY A 177 -17.42 -9.01 -37.36
CA GLY A 177 -17.80 -9.69 -38.59
C GLY A 177 -19.07 -9.16 -39.23
N THR A 178 -19.27 -9.60 -40.46
CA THR A 178 -20.49 -9.43 -41.23
C THR A 178 -21.27 -10.75 -41.27
N ASP A 179 -22.40 -10.79 -41.98
CA ASP A 179 -23.23 -12.00 -42.11
C ASP A 179 -22.49 -13.20 -42.76
N ARG A 180 -21.34 -12.99 -43.41
CA ARG A 180 -20.61 -14.05 -44.15
C ARG A 180 -19.21 -14.32 -43.63
N THR A 181 -18.58 -13.36 -42.97
CA THR A 181 -17.19 -13.45 -42.52
C THR A 181 -17.09 -12.91 -41.11
N PHE A 182 -16.37 -13.61 -40.23
CA PHE A 182 -16.05 -13.07 -38.92
C PHE A 182 -14.58 -13.28 -38.57
N ILE A 183 -14.07 -12.36 -37.76
CA ILE A 183 -12.69 -12.24 -37.36
C ILE A 183 -12.62 -12.25 -35.85
N SER A 184 -11.81 -13.17 -35.34
CA SER A 184 -11.40 -13.20 -33.94
C SER A 184 -10.09 -12.43 -33.80
N LEU A 185 -10.08 -11.38 -32.99
CA LEU A 185 -8.88 -10.65 -32.59
C LEU A 185 -8.53 -11.02 -31.15
N GLU A 186 -7.37 -11.63 -30.94
CA GLU A 186 -6.74 -11.80 -29.63
C GLU A 186 -5.85 -10.59 -29.37
N ILE A 187 -6.14 -9.83 -28.32
CA ILE A 187 -5.45 -8.59 -27.99
C ILE A 187 -4.91 -8.58 -26.57
N ILE A 188 -4.00 -7.65 -26.29
CA ILE A 188 -3.58 -7.28 -24.94
C ILE A 188 -4.64 -6.36 -24.31
N ASP A 189 -5.27 -6.78 -23.23
CA ASP A 189 -6.23 -5.97 -22.49
C ASP A 189 -5.55 -5.04 -21.48
N ILE A 190 -5.28 -3.83 -21.93
CA ILE A 190 -4.61 -2.77 -21.17
C ILE A 190 -5.43 -2.38 -19.92
N ARG A 191 -6.77 -2.53 -19.96
CA ARG A 191 -7.65 -2.22 -18.83
C ARG A 191 -7.42 -3.21 -17.71
N THR A 192 -7.30 -4.49 -18.05
CA THR A 192 -7.01 -5.54 -17.07
C THR A 192 -5.66 -5.28 -16.40
N ILE A 193 -4.63 -4.91 -17.16
CA ILE A 193 -3.32 -4.49 -16.60
C ILE A 193 -3.50 -3.33 -15.61
N GLY A 194 -4.30 -2.32 -15.97
CA GLY A 194 -4.60 -1.20 -15.09
C GLY A 194 -5.29 -1.60 -13.79
N ILE A 195 -6.28 -2.50 -13.84
CA ILE A 195 -6.96 -3.03 -12.66
C ILE A 195 -5.97 -3.76 -11.73
N PHE A 196 -5.06 -4.57 -12.28
CA PHE A 196 -4.03 -5.24 -11.51
C PHE A 196 -3.05 -4.27 -10.84
N LEU A 197 -2.58 -3.25 -11.56
CA LEU A 197 -1.71 -2.22 -11.00
C LEU A 197 -2.43 -1.41 -9.90
N PHE A 198 -3.71 -1.12 -10.09
CA PHE A 198 -4.54 -0.51 -9.07
C PHE A 198 -4.66 -1.38 -7.82
N ALA A 199 -4.93 -2.67 -7.98
CA ALA A 199 -5.04 -3.61 -6.86
C ALA A 199 -3.73 -3.69 -6.05
N ILE A 200 -2.57 -3.66 -6.72
CA ILE A 200 -1.25 -3.60 -6.05
C ILE A 200 -1.12 -2.29 -5.26
N GLY A 201 -1.37 -1.14 -5.90
CA GLY A 201 -1.28 0.16 -5.25
C GLY A 201 -2.23 0.32 -4.06
N PHE A 202 -3.45 -0.21 -4.20
CA PHE A 202 -4.45 -0.28 -3.14
C PHE A 202 -4.00 -1.17 -1.99
N THR A 203 -3.40 -2.33 -2.27
CA THR A 203 -2.87 -3.24 -1.24
C THR A 203 -1.75 -2.59 -0.43
N ILE A 204 -0.80 -1.91 -1.11
CA ILE A 204 0.27 -1.15 -0.46
C ILE A 204 -0.33 -0.09 0.47
N TYR A 205 -1.26 0.70 -0.05
CA TYR A 205 -1.97 1.71 0.75
C TYR A 205 -2.65 1.09 1.98
N TYR A 206 -3.38 0.01 1.78
CA TYR A 206 -4.17 -0.64 2.83
C TYR A 206 -3.29 -1.10 3.99
N VAL A 207 -2.16 -1.73 3.68
CA VAL A 207 -1.18 -2.18 4.68
C VAL A 207 -0.56 -1.00 5.41
N LEU A 208 -0.07 0.02 4.67
CA LEU A 208 0.56 1.19 5.27
C LEU A 208 -0.40 1.98 6.16
N PHE A 209 -1.66 2.14 5.72
CA PHE A 209 -2.69 2.79 6.52
C PHE A 209 -3.02 1.98 7.77
N THR A 210 -3.09 0.65 7.67
CA THR A 210 -3.36 -0.23 8.83
C THR A 210 -2.25 -0.09 9.87
N ILE A 211 -0.98 -0.14 9.45
CA ILE A 211 0.16 0.05 10.35
C ILE A 211 0.11 1.45 11.00
N TRP A 212 -0.14 2.49 10.20
CA TRP A 212 -0.31 3.85 10.72
C TRP A 212 -1.45 3.94 11.75
N GLY A 213 -2.61 3.36 11.44
CA GLY A 213 -3.76 3.35 12.33
C GLY A 213 -3.47 2.61 13.64
N LEU A 214 -2.78 1.48 13.60
CA LEU A 214 -2.37 0.75 14.80
C LEU A 214 -1.45 1.59 15.68
N ILE A 215 -0.48 2.30 15.09
CA ILE A 215 0.37 3.25 15.82
C ILE A 215 -0.50 4.32 16.50
N GLN A 216 -1.54 4.83 15.84
CA GLN A 216 -2.42 5.84 16.42
C GLN A 216 -3.32 5.30 17.54
N LEU A 217 -3.81 4.06 17.42
CA LEU A 217 -4.53 3.39 18.50
C LEU A 217 -3.62 3.17 19.71
N TYR A 218 -2.36 2.80 19.46
CA TYR A 218 -1.34 2.65 20.50
C TYR A 218 -1.09 3.98 21.21
N HIS A 219 -0.74 5.05 20.49
CA HIS A 219 -0.51 6.36 21.10
C HIS A 219 -1.67 6.90 21.94
N ARG A 220 -2.92 6.47 21.67
CA ARG A 220 -4.11 6.86 22.44
C ARG A 220 -4.47 5.91 23.59
N GLY A 221 -3.70 4.85 23.81
CA GLY A 221 -3.94 3.86 24.86
C GLY A 221 -5.21 3.03 24.66
N GLU A 222 -5.74 2.97 23.44
CA GLU A 222 -7.01 2.31 23.10
C GLU A 222 -6.78 1.11 22.16
N LEU A 223 -5.71 0.32 22.38
CA LEU A 223 -5.46 -0.97 21.71
C LEU A 223 -6.46 -2.07 22.15
N LYS A 224 -7.75 -1.75 22.13
CA LYS A 224 -8.82 -2.74 22.37
C LYS A 224 -9.04 -3.53 21.08
N LEU A 225 -9.27 -4.82 21.24
CA LEU A 225 -9.46 -5.75 20.12
C LEU A 225 -10.56 -5.29 19.15
N VAL A 226 -11.63 -4.66 19.65
CA VAL A 226 -12.71 -4.07 18.83
C VAL A 226 -12.18 -3.02 17.85
N TRP A 227 -11.27 -2.15 18.28
CA TRP A 227 -10.71 -1.09 17.42
C TRP A 227 -9.69 -1.64 16.44
N ILE A 228 -8.93 -2.66 16.84
CA ILE A 228 -8.00 -3.36 15.95
C ILE A 228 -8.78 -4.05 14.83
N ILE A 229 -9.82 -4.83 15.17
CA ILE A 229 -10.68 -5.47 14.17
C ILE A 229 -11.37 -4.44 13.29
N GLY A 230 -11.92 -3.38 13.89
CA GLY A 230 -12.57 -2.30 13.14
C GLY A 230 -11.62 -1.63 12.15
N LEU A 231 -10.38 -1.35 12.57
CA LEU A 231 -9.35 -0.78 11.69
C LEU A 231 -8.92 -1.76 10.60
N VAL A 232 -8.69 -3.03 10.92
CA VAL A 232 -8.27 -4.01 9.91
C VAL A 232 -9.38 -4.22 8.90
N VAL A 233 -10.62 -4.46 9.31
CA VAL A 233 -11.72 -4.78 8.39
C VAL A 233 -12.20 -3.56 7.60
N LEU A 234 -12.39 -2.42 8.27
CA LEU A 234 -13.01 -1.23 7.68
C LEU A 234 -11.99 -0.15 7.28
N ASN A 235 -10.70 -0.34 7.58
CA ASN A 235 -9.60 0.57 7.26
C ASN A 235 -9.92 2.02 7.67
N VAL A 236 -9.90 2.97 6.73
CA VAL A 236 -10.23 4.39 6.98
C VAL A 236 -11.55 4.57 7.73
N VAL A 237 -12.60 3.83 7.36
CA VAL A 237 -13.92 3.95 8.00
C VAL A 237 -13.84 3.53 9.46
N GLY A 238 -13.14 2.43 9.75
CA GLY A 238 -12.89 1.98 11.12
C GLY A 238 -12.14 3.02 11.95
N TYR A 239 -11.13 3.67 11.36
CA TYR A 239 -10.40 4.75 12.01
C TYR A 239 -11.26 6.00 12.27
N ILE A 240 -12.13 6.38 11.32
CA ILE A 240 -13.04 7.52 11.49
C ILE A 240 -14.02 7.25 12.66
N ILE A 241 -14.62 6.06 12.72
CA ILE A 241 -15.53 5.68 13.81
C ILE A 241 -14.81 5.78 15.16
N PHE A 242 -13.59 5.27 15.24
CA PHE A 242 -12.74 5.39 16.42
C PHE A 242 -12.49 6.87 16.80
N SER A 243 -12.10 7.70 15.84
CA SER A 243 -11.80 9.11 16.09
C SER A 243 -13.02 9.92 16.53
N LEU A 244 -14.23 9.57 16.07
CA LEU A 244 -15.47 10.24 16.46
C LEU A 244 -15.88 9.93 17.90
N LYS A 245 -15.72 8.68 18.36
CA LYS A 245 -15.96 8.32 19.77
C LYS A 245 -15.07 9.14 20.69
N ASP A 246 -13.80 9.30 20.34
CA ASP A 246 -12.84 9.98 21.18
C ASP A 246 -13.15 11.49 21.31
N LYS A 247 -13.64 12.12 20.23
CA LYS A 247 -14.16 13.49 20.28
C LYS A 247 -15.36 13.61 21.23
N LYS A 248 -16.30 12.66 21.19
CA LYS A 248 -17.50 12.68 22.06
C LYS A 248 -17.14 12.57 23.54
N ASN A 249 -16.18 11.70 23.88
CA ASN A 249 -15.67 11.55 25.25
C ASN A 249 -14.97 12.82 25.77
N PHE A 250 -14.37 13.61 24.90
CA PHE A 250 -13.74 14.89 25.26
C PHE A 250 -14.80 15.98 25.52
N THR A 251 -15.88 16.02 24.75
CA THR A 251 -16.96 17.01 24.92
C THR A 251 -17.85 16.73 26.15
N GLU A 252 -17.97 15.48 26.61
CA GLU A 252 -18.75 15.14 27.81
C GLU A 252 -17.98 15.30 29.14
N ARG A 253 -16.69 15.66 29.10
CA ARG A 253 -15.84 15.90 30.28
C ARG A 253 -15.62 17.39 30.62
N PHE A 254 -16.26 18.29 29.89
CA PHE A 254 -16.28 19.75 30.12
C PHE A 254 -17.70 20.27 30.03
#